data_AF-A0A924D2E0-F1
#
_entry.id   AF-A0A924D2E0-F1
#
_cell.length_a   1.000
_cell.length_b   1.000
_cell.length_c   1.000
_cell.angle_alpha   90.00
_cell.angle_beta   90.00
_cell.angle_gamma   90.00
#
_symmetry.space_group_name_H-M   'P 1'
#
loop_
_entity.id
_entity.type
_entity.pdbx_description
1 polymer ?
#
loop_
_entity_poly.entity_id
_entity_poly.type
_entity_poly.pdbx_seq_one_letter_code
_entity_poly.pdbx_strand_id
1 'polypeptide(L)'
;MEAELTTSPALLPSAGLDHFTRALPPARAARLLLWSIAGFSAAMLLWAGLAGLNEPAVAIGRVAPSRPLQVASNLEGGVITAILARPGDKVQAGQVLMRLDPGLADADFGRSSAMANALAARIARLEAEVDGRAPEFPAAVAAPAPAAVAAKRALWSARQGDKGAAAAGGAARADGAARTLAQAEAQARSANEARAQAAREAAMIGP
;
A
#
# COMPACT_ATOMS: atom_id res chain seq x y z
N MET A 1 -23.97 -117.90 23.69
CA MET A 1 -24.44 -116.52 23.85
C MET A 1 -23.91 -116.06 25.19
N GLU A 2 -22.65 -115.60 25.25
CA GLU A 2 -22.25 -114.19 25.02
C GLU A 2 -23.00 -113.27 25.98
N ALA A 3 -22.39 -112.39 26.76
CA ALA A 3 -21.02 -111.95 26.99
C ALA A 3 -21.06 -111.24 28.38
N GLU A 4 -19.98 -110.90 29.08
CA GLU A 4 -19.22 -109.67 28.86
C GLU A 4 -18.38 -109.35 30.12
N LEU A 5 -17.21 -108.76 29.89
CA LEU A 5 -16.58 -107.71 30.70
C LEU A 5 -15.95 -108.08 32.07
N THR A 6 -14.78 -108.72 32.02
CA THR A 6 -13.73 -108.49 33.03
C THR A 6 -12.81 -107.37 32.54
N THR A 7 -13.23 -106.13 32.68
CA THR A 7 -12.37 -104.94 32.53
C THR A 7 -12.17 -104.33 33.91
N SER A 8 -11.02 -104.59 34.52
CA SER A 8 -10.47 -103.73 35.56
C SER A 8 -9.02 -103.41 35.18
N PRO A 9 -8.68 -102.13 34.95
CA PRO A 9 -7.46 -101.73 34.28
C PRO A 9 -6.23 -101.85 35.19
N ALA A 10 -5.10 -102.12 34.54
CA ALA A 10 -3.78 -102.23 35.13
C ALA A 10 -3.42 -100.98 35.96
N LEU A 11 -3.38 -101.14 37.28
CA LEU A 11 -2.72 -100.21 38.17
C LEU A 11 -1.22 -100.40 38.00
N LEU A 12 -0.58 -99.49 37.26
CA LEU A 12 0.86 -99.40 37.17
C LEU A 12 1.45 -99.37 38.59
N PRO A 13 2.50 -100.16 38.89
CA PRO A 13 3.18 -100.09 40.17
C PRO A 13 3.73 -98.67 40.35
N SER A 14 3.18 -97.93 41.31
CA SER A 14 3.62 -96.57 41.68
C SER A 14 4.95 -96.60 42.45
N ALA A 15 5.94 -97.30 41.91
CA ALA A 15 7.23 -97.62 42.53
C ALA A 15 8.29 -96.55 42.27
N GLY A 16 7.93 -95.27 42.42
CA GLY A 16 8.80 -94.15 42.04
C GLY A 16 8.80 -92.93 42.97
N LEU A 17 7.88 -92.83 43.93
CA LEU A 17 7.76 -91.65 44.82
C LEU A 17 7.88 -92.00 46.31
N ASP A 18 7.81 -93.28 46.63
CA ASP A 18 7.80 -93.83 47.99
C ASP A 18 9.20 -94.07 48.58
N HIS A 19 10.25 -94.06 47.75
CA HIS A 19 11.64 -94.12 48.20
C HIS A 19 12.19 -92.73 48.58
N PHE A 20 11.82 -91.67 47.86
CA PHE A 20 12.18 -90.29 48.22
C PHE A 20 11.55 -89.84 49.54
N THR A 21 10.36 -90.34 49.87
CA THR A 21 9.63 -89.95 51.09
C THR A 21 10.15 -90.59 52.38
N ARG A 22 10.99 -91.64 52.31
CA ARG A 22 11.51 -92.35 53.50
C ARG A 22 12.91 -91.95 53.93
N ALA A 23 13.60 -91.07 53.19
CA ALA A 23 15.00 -90.73 53.47
C ALA A 23 15.20 -89.60 54.51
N LEU A 24 14.14 -88.90 54.94
CA LEU A 24 14.22 -87.87 56.00
C LEU A 24 12.97 -87.94 56.91
N PRO A 25 13.08 -87.67 58.23
CA PRO A 25 11.92 -87.63 59.12
C PRO A 25 10.90 -86.60 58.59
N PRO A 26 9.59 -86.90 58.59
CA PRO A 26 8.55 -86.11 57.91
C PRO A 26 8.54 -84.63 58.35
N ALA A 27 8.89 -84.37 59.61
CA ALA A 27 9.00 -83.02 60.16
C ALA A 27 10.13 -82.18 59.52
N ARG A 28 11.27 -82.79 59.13
CA ARG A 28 12.39 -82.05 58.53
C ARG A 28 12.15 -81.76 57.05
N ALA A 29 11.58 -82.71 56.31
CA ALA A 29 11.22 -82.52 54.90
C ALA A 29 10.16 -81.43 54.71
N ALA A 30 9.10 -81.43 55.53
CA ALA A 30 8.07 -80.39 55.50
C ALA A 30 8.64 -79.01 55.85
N ARG A 31 9.55 -78.94 56.83
CA ARG A 31 10.20 -77.67 57.21
C ARG A 31 11.10 -77.13 56.10
N LEU A 32 11.89 -77.99 55.44
CA LEU A 32 12.72 -77.60 54.29
C LEU A 32 11.88 -77.07 53.13
N LEU A 33 10.76 -77.73 52.82
CA LEU A 33 9.84 -77.27 51.77
C LEU A 33 9.24 -75.90 52.10
N LEU A 34 8.81 -75.70 53.34
CA LEU A 34 8.24 -74.43 53.80
C LEU A 34 9.26 -73.28 53.72
N TRP A 35 10.50 -73.51 54.15
CA TRP A 35 11.57 -72.51 54.04
C TRP A 35 11.97 -72.22 52.58
N SER A 36 11.93 -73.23 51.71
CA SER A 36 12.19 -73.04 50.27
C SER A 36 11.15 -72.14 49.61
N ILE A 37 9.86 -72.39 49.87
CA ILE A 37 8.76 -71.56 49.37
C ILE A 37 8.88 -70.14 49.94
N ALA A 38 9.10 -70.00 51.25
CA ALA A 38 9.25 -68.70 51.88
C ALA A 38 10.44 -67.91 51.30
N GLY A 39 11.57 -68.57 51.08
CA GLY A 39 12.75 -67.96 50.45
C GLY A 39 12.49 -67.51 49.02
N PHE A 40 11.82 -68.35 48.22
CA PHE A 40 11.44 -68.01 46.84
C PHE A 40 10.49 -66.82 46.79
N SER A 41 9.46 -66.80 47.63
CA SER A 41 8.52 -65.68 47.73
C SER A 41 9.23 -64.39 48.16
N ALA A 42 10.12 -64.45 49.15
CA ALA A 42 10.89 -63.29 49.59
C ALA A 42 11.80 -62.75 48.48
N ALA A 43 12.45 -63.63 47.71
CA ALA A 43 13.28 -63.24 46.58
C ALA A 43 12.46 -62.54 45.47
N MET A 44 11.26 -63.04 45.17
CA MET A 44 10.37 -62.43 44.17
C MET A 44 9.86 -61.05 44.61
N LEU A 45 9.51 -60.89 45.88
CA LEU A 45 9.09 -59.60 46.43
C LEU A 45 10.24 -58.57 46.42
N LEU A 46 11.45 -59.01 46.78
CA LEU A 46 12.63 -58.17 46.72
C LEU A 46 12.89 -57.74 45.26
N TRP A 47 12.85 -58.67 44.32
CA TRP A 47 13.02 -58.37 42.90
C TRP A 47 11.96 -57.39 42.38
N ALA A 48 10.69 -57.57 42.72
CA ALA A 48 9.60 -56.68 42.31
C ALA A 48 9.75 -55.26 42.86
N GLY A 49 10.30 -55.08 44.06
CA GLY A 49 10.58 -53.76 44.63
C GLY A 49 11.75 -53.04 43.95
N LEU A 50 12.73 -53.78 43.43
CA LEU A 50 13.87 -53.21 42.70
C LEU A 50 13.59 -53.02 41.19
N ALA A 51 12.62 -53.73 40.64
CA ALA A 51 12.24 -53.64 39.24
C ALA A 51 11.41 -52.36 38.98
N GLY A 52 12.11 -51.25 38.70
CA GLY A 52 11.46 -50.01 38.27
C GLY A 52 10.81 -50.18 36.89
N LEU A 53 9.50 -49.92 36.80
CA LEU A 53 8.81 -49.79 35.52
C LEU A 53 9.20 -48.46 34.88
N ASN A 54 10.01 -48.52 33.82
CA ASN A 54 10.35 -47.36 33.01
C ASN A 54 9.32 -47.21 31.88
N GLU A 55 8.26 -46.46 32.15
CA GLU A 55 7.27 -46.08 31.12
C GLU A 55 7.69 -44.72 30.51
N PRO A 56 8.11 -44.65 29.22
CA PRO A 56 8.38 -43.38 28.59
C PRO A 56 7.06 -42.69 28.20
N ALA A 57 6.65 -41.71 29.01
CA ALA A 57 5.53 -40.84 28.66
C ALA A 57 5.99 -39.76 27.65
N VAL A 58 5.53 -39.86 26.40
CA VAL A 58 5.80 -38.85 25.37
C VAL A 58 4.69 -37.81 25.38
N ALA A 59 5.00 -36.58 25.81
CA ALA A 59 4.10 -35.42 25.73
C ALA A 59 4.49 -34.53 24.53
N ILE A 60 3.51 -34.22 23.68
CA ILE A 60 3.71 -33.32 22.52
C ILE A 60 3.55 -31.87 23.01
N GLY A 61 4.65 -31.23 23.39
CA GLY A 61 4.67 -29.80 23.71
C GLY A 61 4.68 -28.95 22.43
N ARG A 62 3.68 -28.07 22.27
CA ARG A 62 3.67 -27.09 21.17
C ARG A 62 4.31 -25.79 21.65
N VAL A 63 5.47 -25.45 21.08
CA VAL A 63 6.17 -24.18 21.39
C VAL A 63 5.43 -23.05 20.67
N ALA A 64 4.68 -22.24 21.43
CA ALA A 64 4.10 -21.00 20.92
C ALA A 64 5.09 -19.85 21.15
N PRO A 65 5.37 -19.01 20.14
CA PRO A 65 6.22 -17.84 20.32
C PRO A 65 5.58 -16.85 21.30
N SER A 66 6.41 -16.23 22.16
CA SER A 66 5.98 -15.29 23.19
C SER A 66 5.47 -13.95 22.67
N ARG A 67 5.59 -13.69 21.36
CA ARG A 67 5.17 -12.42 20.73
C ARG A 67 4.28 -12.70 19.51
N PRO A 68 3.17 -11.95 19.35
CA PRO A 68 2.34 -12.04 18.16
C PRO A 68 3.10 -11.61 16.91
N LEU A 69 2.87 -12.30 15.80
CA LEU A 69 3.40 -11.93 14.49
C LEU A 69 2.81 -10.58 14.07
N GLN A 70 3.62 -9.53 14.09
CA GLN A 70 3.20 -8.22 13.59
C GLN A 70 3.32 -8.21 12.08
N VAL A 71 2.16 -8.25 11.40
CA VAL A 71 2.08 -8.04 9.97
C VAL A 71 2.20 -6.53 9.72
N ALA A 72 3.40 -6.08 9.34
CA ALA A 72 3.58 -4.71 8.87
C ALA A 72 3.00 -4.59 7.46
N SER A 73 1.74 -4.15 7.35
CA SER A 73 1.14 -3.77 6.08
C SER A 73 1.43 -2.30 5.80
N ASN A 74 2.01 -2.00 4.63
CA ASN A 74 2.11 -0.64 4.16
C ASN A 74 0.70 -0.10 3.82
N LEU A 75 0.23 0.92 4.53
CA LEU A 75 -1.08 1.56 4.29
C LEU A 75 -1.05 2.55 3.12
N GLU A 76 0.12 2.83 2.54
CA GLU A 76 0.30 3.81 1.48
C GLU A 76 0.88 3.09 0.25
N GLY A 77 0.01 2.61 -0.64
CA GLY A 77 0.40 1.85 -1.83
C GLY A 77 1.50 2.54 -2.65
N GLY A 78 2.72 2.05 -2.53
CA GLY A 78 3.89 2.46 -3.30
C GLY A 78 4.63 1.22 -3.83
N VAL A 79 5.31 1.37 -4.97
CA VAL A 79 6.05 0.27 -5.61
C VAL A 79 7.26 -0.09 -4.75
N ILE A 80 7.42 -1.38 -4.43
CA ILE A 80 8.53 -1.89 -3.62
C ILE A 80 9.79 -1.96 -4.49
N THR A 81 10.84 -1.21 -4.14
CA THR A 81 12.12 -1.25 -4.87
C THR A 81 13.07 -2.30 -4.32
N ALA A 82 13.09 -2.51 -3.00
CA ALA A 82 13.96 -3.51 -2.38
C ALA A 82 13.43 -4.00 -1.03
N ILE A 83 13.52 -5.31 -0.81
CA ILE A 83 13.30 -5.95 0.49
C ILE A 83 14.69 -6.25 1.07
N LEU A 84 15.02 -5.63 2.20
CA LEU A 84 16.35 -5.65 2.81
C LEU A 84 16.50 -6.70 3.91
N ALA A 85 15.39 -7.32 4.34
CA ALA A 85 15.36 -8.34 5.38
C ALA A 85 14.68 -9.63 4.89
N ARG A 86 15.24 -10.78 5.24
CA ARG A 86 14.68 -12.09 4.89
C ARG A 86 13.93 -12.70 6.08
N PRO A 87 12.96 -13.61 5.83
CA PRO A 87 12.32 -14.37 6.90
C PRO A 87 13.36 -15.10 7.75
N GLY A 88 13.43 -14.78 9.04
CA GLY A 88 14.38 -15.38 9.99
C GLY A 88 15.53 -14.47 10.44
N ASP A 89 15.72 -13.30 9.82
CA ASP A 89 16.73 -12.33 10.26
C ASP A 89 16.34 -11.68 11.61
N LYS A 90 17.32 -11.56 12.52
CA LYS A 90 17.15 -10.81 13.76
C LYS A 90 17.22 -9.32 13.45
N VAL A 91 16.08 -8.64 13.53
CA VAL A 91 15.96 -7.20 13.26
C VAL A 91 15.90 -6.39 14.55
N GLN A 92 16.52 -5.21 14.53
CA GLN A 92 16.47 -4.25 15.64
C GLN A 92 15.41 -3.17 15.37
N ALA A 93 14.90 -2.53 16.43
CA ALA A 93 13.95 -1.44 16.28
C ALA A 93 14.59 -0.27 15.50
N GLY A 94 13.92 0.20 14.44
CA GLY A 94 14.43 1.25 13.56
C GLY A 94 15.27 0.76 12.37
N GLN A 95 15.54 -0.54 12.26
CA GLN A 95 16.21 -1.10 11.09
C GLN A 95 15.31 -1.03 9.86
N VAL A 96 15.83 -0.48 8.75
CA VAL A 96 15.10 -0.40 7.49
C VAL A 96 14.93 -1.81 6.91
N LEU A 97 13.68 -2.28 6.84
CA LEU A 97 13.36 -3.63 6.36
C LEU A 97 13.00 -3.65 4.86
N MET A 98 12.48 -2.54 4.36
CA MET A 98 11.99 -2.39 3.00
C MET A 98 12.20 -0.94 2.55
N ARG A 99 12.53 -0.76 1.27
CA ARG A 99 12.61 0.55 0.63
C ARG A 99 11.56 0.66 -0.47
N LEU A 100 10.68 1.65 -0.35
CA LEU A 100 9.75 2.04 -1.39
C LEU A 100 10.48 2.89 -2.45
N ASP A 101 9.95 2.87 -3.67
CA ASP A 101 10.48 3.67 -4.79
C ASP A 101 10.24 5.16 -4.52
N PRO A 102 11.31 5.96 -4.31
CA PRO A 102 11.16 7.40 -4.10
C PRO A 102 10.67 8.13 -5.35
N GLY A 103 10.79 7.53 -6.54
CA GLY A 103 10.49 8.18 -7.81
C GLY A 103 9.05 8.71 -7.92
N LEU A 104 8.07 8.01 -7.33
CA LEU A 104 6.68 8.46 -7.31
C LEU A 104 6.47 9.65 -6.38
N ALA A 105 7.06 9.62 -5.18
CA ALA A 105 6.96 10.70 -4.20
C ALA A 105 7.67 11.97 -4.69
N ASP A 106 8.85 11.82 -5.30
CA ASP A 106 9.61 12.93 -5.87
C ASP A 106 8.91 13.54 -7.09
N ALA A 107 8.30 12.71 -7.94
CA ALA A 107 7.53 13.18 -9.09
C ALA A 107 6.27 13.94 -8.66
N ASP A 108 5.53 13.45 -7.66
CA ASP A 108 4.34 14.11 -7.15
C ASP A 108 4.69 15.42 -6.43
N PHE A 109 5.76 15.45 -5.63
CA PHE A 109 6.27 16.67 -5.04
C PHE A 109 6.70 17.69 -6.11
N GLY A 110 7.45 17.24 -7.12
CA GLY A 110 7.88 18.08 -8.24
C GLY A 110 6.70 18.66 -9.02
N ARG A 111 5.67 17.85 -9.30
CA ARG A 111 4.43 18.30 -9.97
C ARG A 111 3.67 19.32 -9.12
N SER A 112 3.50 19.05 -7.83
CA SER A 112 2.80 19.94 -6.90
C SER A 112 3.52 21.29 -6.77
N SER A 113 4.84 21.25 -6.60
CA SER A 113 5.69 22.45 -6.53
C SER A 113 5.64 23.26 -7.84
N ALA A 114 5.71 22.60 -9.00
CA ALA A 114 5.59 23.27 -10.29
C ALA A 114 4.22 23.94 -10.46
N MET A 115 3.14 23.28 -10.03
CA MET A 115 1.78 23.82 -10.08
C MET A 115 1.64 25.03 -9.15
N ALA A 116 2.15 24.94 -7.92
CA ALA A 116 2.15 26.05 -6.97
C ALA A 116 2.87 27.28 -7.53
N ASN A 117 4.07 27.10 -8.10
CA ASN A 117 4.83 28.18 -8.74
C ASN A 117 4.11 28.78 -9.95
N ALA A 118 3.48 27.95 -10.79
CA ALA A 118 2.70 28.42 -11.93
C ALA A 118 1.46 29.24 -11.51
N LEU A 119 0.79 28.85 -10.42
CA LEU A 119 -0.32 29.60 -9.84
C LEU A 119 0.16 30.93 -9.25
N ALA A 120 1.25 30.93 -8.49
CA ALA A 120 1.82 32.15 -7.92
C ALA A 120 2.20 33.17 -9.03
N ALA A 121 2.84 32.70 -10.11
CA ALA A 121 3.13 33.54 -11.27
C ALA A 121 1.84 34.05 -11.96
N ARG A 122 0.78 33.24 -12.00
CA ARG A 122 -0.51 33.66 -12.56
C ARG A 122 -1.15 34.76 -11.70
N ILE A 123 -1.11 34.63 -10.38
CA ILE A 123 -1.64 35.62 -9.44
C ILE A 123 -0.90 36.95 -9.62
N ALA A 124 0.43 36.94 -9.55
CA ALA A 124 1.24 38.15 -9.73
C ALA A 124 0.94 38.89 -11.05
N ARG A 125 0.74 38.14 -12.14
CA ARG A 125 0.34 38.74 -13.42
C ARG A 125 -1.08 39.32 -13.38
N LEU A 126 -2.03 38.61 -12.77
CA LEU A 126 -3.42 39.06 -12.69
C LEU A 126 -3.56 40.31 -11.82
N GLU A 127 -2.88 40.37 -10.68
CA GLU A 127 -2.83 41.54 -9.82
C GLU A 127 -2.26 42.75 -10.58
N ALA A 128 -1.17 42.55 -11.32
CA ALA A 128 -0.61 43.61 -12.15
C ALA A 128 -1.55 44.04 -13.30
N GLU A 129 -2.33 43.11 -13.88
CA GLU A 129 -3.36 43.44 -14.87
C GLU A 129 -4.50 44.26 -14.29
N VAL A 130 -4.88 44.02 -13.02
CA VAL A 130 -5.90 44.78 -12.29
C VAL A 130 -5.39 46.17 -11.93
N ASP A 131 -4.16 46.25 -11.41
CA ASP A 131 -3.51 47.50 -10.99
C ASP A 131 -3.03 48.36 -12.18
N GLY A 132 -3.04 47.81 -13.41
CA GLY A 132 -2.53 48.49 -14.59
C GLY A 132 -0.99 48.65 -14.62
N ARG A 133 -0.26 47.90 -13.80
CA ARG A 133 1.21 47.96 -13.69
C ARG A 133 1.90 46.78 -14.38
N ALA A 134 3.22 46.85 -14.47
CA ALA A 134 4.01 45.72 -14.94
C ALA A 134 4.02 44.58 -13.90
N PRO A 135 3.95 43.30 -14.33
CA PRO A 135 3.95 42.17 -13.42
C PRO A 135 5.32 41.95 -12.79
N GLU A 136 5.36 42.04 -11.46
CA GLU A 136 6.53 41.74 -10.64
C GLU A 136 6.42 40.32 -10.07
N PHE A 137 7.45 39.51 -10.28
CA PHE A 137 7.46 38.13 -9.84
C PHE A 137 8.47 37.98 -8.69
N PRO A 138 8.03 37.59 -7.48
CA PRO A 138 8.94 37.37 -6.36
C PRO A 138 10.02 36.34 -6.71
N ALA A 139 11.22 36.53 -6.16
CA ALA A 139 12.37 35.63 -6.41
C ALA A 139 12.06 34.16 -6.06
N ALA A 140 11.22 33.94 -5.04
CA ALA A 140 10.75 32.61 -4.63
C ALA A 140 10.02 31.85 -5.75
N VAL A 141 9.43 32.54 -6.73
CA VAL A 141 8.73 31.93 -7.88
C VAL A 141 9.59 32.00 -9.14
N ALA A 142 10.36 33.08 -9.30
CA ALA A 142 11.20 33.28 -10.48
C ALA A 142 12.41 32.33 -10.54
N ALA A 143 13.00 32.00 -9.40
CA ALA A 143 14.14 31.08 -9.33
C ALA A 143 13.77 29.62 -9.68
N PRO A 144 12.72 29.00 -9.11
CA PRO A 144 12.38 27.62 -9.43
C PRO A 144 11.71 27.43 -10.80
N ALA A 145 11.08 28.47 -11.37
CA ALA A 145 10.30 28.34 -12.60
C ALA A 145 10.52 29.51 -13.59
N PRO A 146 11.76 29.73 -14.09
CA PRO A 146 12.08 30.87 -14.96
C PRO A 146 11.29 30.85 -16.28
N ALA A 147 11.08 29.68 -16.87
CA ALA A 147 10.28 29.52 -18.10
C ALA A 147 8.81 29.92 -17.90
N ALA A 148 8.22 29.57 -16.74
CA ALA A 148 6.85 29.93 -16.42
C ALA A 148 6.70 31.45 -16.26
N VAL A 149 7.65 32.10 -15.59
CA VAL A 149 7.68 33.57 -15.45
C VAL A 149 7.85 34.26 -16.80
N ALA A 150 8.76 33.77 -17.65
CA ALA A 150 8.96 34.31 -19.00
C ALA A 150 7.68 34.23 -19.84
N ALA A 151 6.97 33.09 -19.79
CA ALA A 151 5.70 32.91 -20.48
C ALA A 151 4.61 33.87 -19.97
N LYS A 152 4.52 34.12 -18.65
CA LYS A 152 3.56 35.09 -18.09
C LYS A 152 3.89 36.52 -18.50
N ARG A 153 5.18 36.89 -18.53
CA ARG A 153 5.62 38.22 -18.97
C ARG A 153 5.33 38.44 -20.46
N ALA A 154 5.61 37.45 -21.31
CA ALA A 154 5.29 37.49 -22.74
C ALA A 154 3.77 37.60 -23.00
N LEU A 155 2.96 36.88 -22.23
CA LEU A 155 1.50 36.96 -22.32
C LEU A 155 0.99 38.36 -21.92
N TRP A 156 1.56 38.96 -20.88
CA TRP A 156 1.20 40.32 -20.47
C TRP A 156 1.53 41.34 -21.57
N SER A 157 2.75 41.28 -22.15
CA SER A 157 3.13 42.21 -23.22
C SER A 157 2.25 42.06 -24.47
N ALA A 158 1.90 40.82 -24.83
CA ALA A 158 0.97 40.56 -25.93
C ALA A 158 -0.40 41.20 -25.67
N ARG A 159 -0.95 41.02 -24.46
CA ARG A 159 -2.24 41.62 -24.07
C ARG A 159 -2.22 43.15 -24.07
N GLN A 160 -1.12 43.77 -23.68
CA GLN A 160 -1.00 45.23 -23.75
C GLN A 160 -0.95 45.71 -25.21
N GLY A 161 -0.27 44.96 -26.08
CA GLY A 161 -0.30 45.18 -27.53
C GLY A 161 -1.71 45.09 -28.10
N ASP A 162 -2.45 44.03 -27.76
CA ASP A 162 -3.83 43.83 -28.21
C ASP A 162 -4.77 44.95 -27.76
N LYS A 163 -4.65 45.39 -26.50
CA LYS A 163 -5.42 46.53 -25.96
C LYS A 163 -5.10 47.82 -26.72
N GLY A 164 -3.82 48.08 -26.99
CA GLY A 164 -3.39 49.23 -27.78
C GLY A 164 -3.89 49.18 -29.22
N ALA A 165 -3.81 48.02 -29.87
CA ALA A 165 -4.30 47.80 -31.23
C ALA A 165 -5.83 47.97 -31.32
N ALA A 166 -6.58 47.47 -30.33
CA ALA A 166 -8.03 47.66 -30.26
C ALA A 166 -8.41 49.14 -30.09
N ALA A 167 -7.69 49.88 -29.24
CA ALA A 167 -7.91 51.31 -29.06
C ALA A 167 -7.59 52.10 -30.34
N ALA A 168 -6.47 51.79 -31.01
CA ALA A 168 -6.08 52.41 -32.27
C ALA A 168 -7.09 52.10 -33.39
N GLY A 169 -7.59 50.87 -33.48
CA GLY A 169 -8.62 50.47 -34.45
C GLY A 169 -9.96 51.17 -34.20
N GLY A 170 -10.30 51.45 -32.94
CA GLY A 170 -11.46 52.26 -32.57
C GLY A 170 -11.32 53.73 -33.00
N ALA A 171 -10.17 54.34 -32.71
CA ALA A 171 -9.86 55.70 -33.11
C ALA A 171 -9.89 55.87 -34.64
N ALA A 172 -9.27 54.96 -35.39
CA ALA A 172 -9.28 54.98 -36.85
C ALA A 172 -10.71 54.88 -37.44
N ARG A 173 -11.61 54.13 -36.81
CA ARG A 173 -13.02 54.05 -37.21
C ARG A 173 -13.77 55.36 -36.94
N ALA A 174 -13.52 56.00 -35.81
CA ALA A 174 -14.10 57.31 -35.49
C ALA A 174 -13.63 58.39 -36.49
N ASP A 175 -12.33 58.41 -36.80
CA ASP A 175 -11.76 59.34 -37.79
C ASP A 175 -12.33 59.09 -39.20
N GLY A 176 -12.47 57.82 -39.59
CA GLY A 176 -13.10 57.44 -40.85
C GLY A 176 -14.55 57.92 -40.94
N ALA A 177 -15.34 57.75 -39.87
CA ALA A 177 -16.72 58.21 -39.81
C ALA A 177 -16.84 59.75 -39.84
N ALA A 178 -15.93 60.47 -39.19
CA ALA A 178 -15.89 61.93 -39.25
C ALA A 178 -15.61 62.43 -40.67
N ARG A 179 -14.71 61.77 -41.40
CA ARG A 179 -14.39 62.10 -42.80
C ARG A 179 -15.58 61.85 -43.73
N THR A 180 -16.30 60.75 -43.56
CA THR A 180 -17.48 60.46 -44.40
C THR A 180 -18.62 61.43 -44.13
N LEU A 181 -18.83 61.84 -42.88
CA LEU A 181 -19.80 62.88 -42.53
C LEU A 181 -19.42 64.23 -43.18
N ALA A 182 -18.15 64.64 -43.07
CA ALA A 182 -17.67 65.88 -43.68
C ALA A 182 -17.83 65.88 -45.21
N GLN A 183 -17.60 64.74 -45.87
CA GLN A 183 -17.83 64.57 -47.30
C GLN A 183 -19.31 64.67 -47.66
N ALA A 184 -20.18 64.02 -46.88
CA ALA A 184 -21.62 64.08 -47.08
C ALA A 184 -22.17 65.51 -46.89
N GLU A 185 -21.70 66.23 -45.88
CA GLU A 185 -22.05 67.64 -45.68
C GLU A 185 -21.58 68.53 -46.83
N ALA A 186 -20.36 68.34 -47.32
CA ALA A 186 -19.83 69.08 -48.47
C ALA A 186 -20.65 68.80 -49.74
N GLN A 187 -21.07 67.55 -49.97
CA GLN A 187 -21.96 67.17 -51.07
C GLN A 187 -23.37 67.78 -50.92
N ALA A 188 -23.92 67.82 -49.71
CA ALA A 188 -25.21 68.44 -49.45
C ALA A 188 -25.16 69.97 -49.68
N ARG A 189 -24.07 70.63 -49.26
CA ARG A 189 -23.84 72.06 -49.50
C ARG A 189 -23.74 72.35 -51.00
N SER A 190 -22.94 71.60 -51.75
CA SER A 190 -22.79 71.80 -53.19
C SER A 190 -24.09 71.53 -53.96
N ALA A 191 -24.88 70.53 -53.54
CA ALA A 191 -26.18 70.25 -54.14
C ALA A 191 -27.19 71.39 -53.91
N ASN A 192 -27.20 72.00 -52.72
CA ASN A 192 -28.05 73.15 -52.42
C ASN A 192 -27.63 74.39 -53.21
N GLU A 193 -26.32 74.64 -53.33
CA GLU A 193 -25.78 75.73 -54.14
C GLU A 193 -26.15 75.57 -55.62
N ALA A 194 -25.98 74.37 -56.19
CA ALA A 194 -26.36 74.06 -57.57
C ALA A 194 -27.87 74.27 -57.82
N ARG A 195 -28.73 73.83 -56.89
CA ARG A 195 -30.18 74.09 -56.97
C ARG A 195 -30.51 75.58 -56.91
N ALA A 196 -29.84 76.33 -56.05
CA ALA A 196 -30.02 77.78 -55.95
C ALA A 196 -29.57 78.50 -57.23
N GLN A 197 -28.51 78.03 -57.89
CA GLN A 197 -28.01 78.57 -59.14
C GLN A 197 -29.00 78.29 -60.29
N ALA A 198 -29.48 77.05 -60.42
CA ALA A 198 -30.49 76.66 -61.39
C ALA A 198 -31.81 77.45 -61.21
N ALA A 199 -32.22 77.71 -59.96
CA ALA A 199 -33.40 78.53 -59.68
C ALA A 199 -33.23 79.99 -60.15
N ARG A 200 -32.02 80.56 -60.02
CA ARG A 200 -31.71 81.90 -60.53
C ARG A 200 -31.73 81.94 -62.05
N GLU A 201 -31.16 80.93 -62.70
CA GLU A 201 -31.17 80.82 -64.16
C GLU A 201 -32.60 80.70 -64.70
N ALA A 202 -33.44 79.88 -64.08
CA ALA A 202 -34.86 79.76 -64.45
C ALA A 202 -35.62 81.09 -64.27
N ALA A 203 -35.35 81.84 -63.21
CA ALA A 203 -35.96 83.16 -62.99
C ALA A 203 -35.54 84.21 -64.03
N MET A 204 -34.38 84.04 -64.68
CA MET A 204 -33.89 84.93 -65.75
C MET A 204 -34.49 84.60 -67.14
N ILE A 205 -35.08 83.41 -67.31
CA ILE A 205 -35.59 82.90 -68.61
C ILE A 205 -37.12 82.82 -68.65
N GLY A 206 -37.81 83.01 -67.52
CA GLY A 206 -39.28 83.10 -67.46
C GLY A 206 -39.81 84.38 -68.13
N PRO A 207 -40.93 84.32 -68.88
CA PRO A 207 -41.46 85.41 -69.70
C PRO A 207 -41.95 86.64 -68.93
#